data_AF-A0A8X6MFK7-F1
#
_entry.id   AF-A0A8X6MFK7-F1
#
_cell.length_a   1.000
_cell.length_b   1.000
_cell.length_c   1.000
_cell.angle_alpha   90.00
_cell.angle_beta   90.00
_cell.angle_gamma   90.00
#
_symmetry.space_group_name_H-M   'P 1'
#
loop_
_entity.id
_entity.type
_entity.pdbx_description
1 polymer ?
#
loop_
_entity_poly.entity_id
_entity_poly.type
_entity_poly.pdbx_seq_one_letter_code
_entity_poly.pdbx_strand_id
1 'polypeptide(L)' 'MPLDVTCFEGKGEHYRGPVSHTLSSHQCQSWSPVVKYEELSGGHNYCRNPGGVETQPWCFIADPHMKKEICDIPRCGE' A
#
# COMPACT_ATOMS: atom_id res chain seq x y z
N MET A 1 6.05 -14.37 16.75
CA MET A 1 6.63 -14.64 15.41
C MET A 1 5.94 -13.72 14.41
N PRO A 2 6.53 -12.59 14.00
CA PRO A 2 5.99 -11.85 12.88
C PRO A 2 6.80 -12.19 11.63
N LEU A 3 6.17 -12.91 10.71
CA LEU A 3 6.62 -13.00 9.33
C LEU A 3 6.48 -11.60 8.74
N ASP A 4 7.62 -10.94 8.68
CA ASP A 4 7.84 -9.62 8.10
C ASP A 4 7.55 -9.71 6.59
N VAL A 5 6.27 -9.66 6.20
CA VAL A 5 5.88 -9.49 4.79
C VAL A 5 6.11 -8.03 4.42
N THR A 6 7.35 -7.57 4.57
CA THR A 6 7.79 -6.19 4.31
C THR A 6 8.33 -6.03 2.90
N CYS A 7 8.32 -7.09 2.09
CA CYS A 7 8.74 -7.04 0.71
C CYS A 7 7.59 -7.41 -0.24
N PHE A 8 7.58 -6.81 -1.44
CA PHE A 8 6.60 -7.10 -2.48
C PHE A 8 7.24 -7.83 -3.65
N GLU A 9 6.50 -8.73 -4.30
CA GLU A 9 6.96 -9.43 -5.51
C GLU A 9 6.32 -8.80 -6.76
N GLY A 10 7.10 -8.68 -7.84
CA GLY A 10 6.63 -8.12 -9.11
C GLY A 10 6.18 -6.65 -8.99
N LYS A 11 4.87 -6.44 -9.03
CA LYS A 11 4.21 -5.12 -8.86
C LYS A 11 3.52 -4.95 -7.50
N GLY A 12 3.57 -5.96 -6.64
CA GLY A 12 2.90 -5.92 -5.34
C GLY A 12 1.38 -6.00 -5.42
N GLU A 13 0.87 -6.60 -6.50
CA GLU A 13 -0.55 -6.91 -6.71
C GLU A 13 -1.10 -7.87 -5.63
N HIS A 14 -0.27 -8.81 -5.16
CA HIS A 14 -0.60 -9.73 -4.07
C HIS A 14 0.07 -9.35 -2.74
N TYR A 15 0.66 -8.15 -2.65
CA TYR A 15 1.34 -7.71 -1.45
C TYR A 15 0.35 -7.55 -0.30
N ARG A 16 0.53 -8.33 0.78
CA ARG A 16 -0.30 -8.30 1.97
C ARG A 16 0.42 -7.79 3.22
N GLY A 17 1.52 -7.08 3.05
CA GLY A 17 2.30 -6.56 4.17
C GLY A 17 1.58 -5.50 5.01
N PRO A 18 2.04 -5.28 6.26
CA PRO A 18 1.51 -4.27 7.18
C PRO A 18 2.13 -2.87 6.97
N VAL A 19 2.89 -2.64 5.90
CA VAL A 19 3.54 -1.34 5.64
C VAL A 19 2.49 -0.28 5.36
N SER A 20 2.64 0.86 6.02
CA SER A 20 1.75 2.03 5.94
C SER A 20 2.53 3.36 5.86
N HIS A 21 3.76 3.30 5.37
CA HIS A 21 4.60 4.47 5.11
C HIS A 21 4.96 4.57 3.64
N THR A 22 4.95 5.81 3.15
CA THR A 22 5.33 6.15 1.79
C THR A 22 6.84 6.32 1.63
N LEU A 23 7.31 6.35 0.38
CA LEU A 23 8.71 6.67 0.04
C LEU A 23 9.13 8.04 0.59
N SER A 24 8.18 8.99 0.65
CA SER A 24 8.37 10.32 1.23
C SER A 24 8.28 10.33 2.76
N SER A 25 8.20 9.16 3.42
CA SER A 25 7.92 9.01 4.85
C SER A 25 6.60 9.63 5.31
N HIS A 26 5.63 9.78 4.40
CA HIS A 26 4.28 10.18 4.76
C HIS A 26 3.47 8.98 5.26
N GLN A 27 2.56 9.24 6.19
CA GLN A 27 1.71 8.20 6.72
C GLN A 27 0.54 7.93 5.78
N CYS A 28 0.35 6.66 5.45
CA CYS A 28 -0.78 6.23 4.65
C CYS A 28 -2.09 6.52 5.37
N GLN A 29 -3.01 7.12 4.65
CA GLN A 29 -4.40 7.27 5.01
C GLN A 29 -5.10 5.91 4.85
N SER A 30 -6.01 5.63 5.78
CA SER A 30 -6.88 4.46 5.72
C SER A 30 -7.68 4.44 4.42
N TRP A 31 -7.69 3.28 3.74
CA TRP A 31 -8.55 3.05 2.59
C TRP A 31 -9.99 3.27 3.02
N SER A 32 -10.57 4.37 2.57
CA SER A 32 -11.92 4.74 2.96
C SER A 32 -12.92 3.71 2.41
N PRO A 33 -14.07 3.48 3.06
CA PRO A 33 -15.08 2.52 2.59
C PRO A 33 -15.67 2.83 1.20
N VAL A 34 -15.33 4.00 0.64
CA VAL A 34 -15.66 4.41 -0.73
C VAL A 34 -14.75 3.79 -1.80
N VAL A 35 -13.67 3.08 -1.43
CA VAL A 35 -12.81 2.46 -2.44
C VAL A 35 -13.54 1.24 -3.01
N LYS A 36 -13.73 1.23 -4.33
CA LYS A 36 -14.49 0.23 -5.10
C LYS A 36 -13.93 -1.21 -5.05
N TYR A 37 -12.88 -1.45 -4.28
CA TYR A 37 -12.18 -2.72 -4.17
C TYR A 37 -12.49 -3.34 -2.81
N GLU A 38 -13.26 -4.43 -2.78
CA GLU A 38 -13.61 -5.16 -1.55
C GLU A 38 -12.37 -5.61 -0.76
N GLU A 39 -11.25 -5.89 -1.43
CA GLU A 39 -9.96 -6.23 -0.80
C GLU A 39 -9.35 -5.08 0.03
N LEU A 40 -9.74 -3.83 -0.24
CA LEU A 40 -9.32 -2.63 0.50
C LEU A 40 -10.37 -2.21 1.52
N SER A 41 -11.54 -2.86 1.51
CA SER A 41 -12.66 -2.60 2.41
C SER A 41 -12.38 -3.23 3.77
N GLY A 42 -11.52 -2.57 4.54
CA GLY A 42 -11.18 -3.00 5.90
C GLY A 42 -10.81 -1.85 6.83
N GLY A 43 -10.85 -0.60 6.37
CA GLY A 43 -10.40 0.56 7.16
C GLY A 43 -8.92 0.50 7.53
N HIS A 44 -8.15 -0.37 6.89
CA HIS A 44 -6.71 -0.45 7.09
C HIS A 44 -6.00 0.61 6.26
N ASN A 45 -4.78 0.99 6.67
CA ASN A 45 -3.94 1.96 5.98
C ASN A 45 -2.71 1.30 5.33
N TYR A 46 -2.82 0.03 4.98
CA TYR A 46 -1.71 -0.73 4.42
C TYR A 46 -1.55 -0.47 2.93
N CYS A 47 -0.31 -0.37 2.47
CA CYS A 47 0.00 -0.19 1.07
C CYS A 47 -0.48 -1.38 0.23
N ARG A 48 -1.19 -1.09 -0.85
CA ARG A 48 -1.78 -2.10 -1.74
C ARG A 48 -1.70 -1.63 -3.18
N ASN A 49 -1.67 -2.58 -4.10
CA ASN A 49 -1.70 -2.28 -5.54
C ASN A 49 -2.78 -3.11 -6.24
N PRO A 50 -4.08 -2.81 -6.00
CA PRO A 50 -5.15 -3.56 -6.64
C PRO A 50 -4.99 -3.49 -8.16
N GLY A 51 -4.86 -4.65 -8.81
CA GLY A 51 -4.72 -4.75 -10.27
C GLY A 51 -3.35 -4.37 -10.84
N GLY A 52 -2.32 -4.20 -10.01
CA GLY A 52 -0.97 -3.92 -10.51
C GLY A 52 -0.90 -2.62 -11.33
N VAL A 53 -1.77 -1.65 -10.98
CA VAL A 53 -1.92 -0.38 -11.71
C VAL A 53 -0.62 0.42 -11.66
N GLU A 54 0.05 0.38 -10.51
CA GLU A 54 1.39 0.97 -10.34
C GLU A 54 2.50 -0.09 -10.38
N THR A 55 3.75 0.37 -10.41
CA THR A 55 4.94 -0.47 -10.36
C THR A 55 5.21 -1.09 -8.98
N GLN A 56 4.63 -0.52 -7.92
CA GLN A 56 4.77 -0.96 -6.54
C GLN A 56 3.51 -0.63 -5.70
N PRO A 57 3.36 -1.17 -4.49
CA PRO A 57 2.25 -0.85 -3.61
C PRO A 57 2.23 0.63 -3.26
N TRP A 58 1.03 1.22 -3.26
CA TRP A 58 0.82 2.63 -2.98
C TRP A 58 -0.29 2.80 -1.97
N CYS A 59 -0.44 4.00 -1.46
CA CYS A 59 -1.55 4.38 -0.60
C CYS A 59 -1.92 5.84 -0.83
N PHE A 60 -3.07 6.24 -0.32
CA PHE A 60 -3.40 7.67 -0.25
C PHE A 60 -2.72 8.28 0.96
N ILE A 61 -2.21 9.49 0.82
CA ILE A 61 -1.71 10.29 1.94
C ILE A 61 -2.79 11.26 2.39
N ALA A 62 -2.71 11.69 3.66
CA ALA A 62 -3.62 12.64 4.30
C ALA A 62 -3.41 14.07 3.75
N ASP A 63 -3.58 14.22 2.45
CA ASP A 63 -3.46 15.46 1.71
C ASP A 63 -4.85 15.98 1.34
N PRO A 64 -5.04 17.31 1.28
CA PRO A 64 -6.32 17.92 0.88
C PRO A 64 -6.76 17.51 -0.54
N HIS A 65 -5.83 16.98 -1.34
CA HIS A 65 -6.09 16.50 -2.69
C HIS A 65 -6.23 14.97 -2.79
N MET A 66 -6.22 14.23 -1.67
CA MET A 66 -6.16 12.76 -1.66
C MET A 66 -5.09 12.26 -2.63
N LYS A 67 -3.87 12.78 -2.46
CA LYS A 67 -2.76 12.40 -3.32
C LYS A 67 -2.43 10.94 -3.04
N LYS A 68 -2.14 10.19 -4.09
CA LYS A 68 -1.66 8.81 -4.00
C LYS A 68 -0.15 8.81 -4.13
N GLU A 69 0.52 8.07 -3.27
CA GLU A 69 1.97 8.02 -3.18
C GLU A 69 2.43 6.57 -3.01
N ILE A 70 3.56 6.26 -3.62
CA ILE A 70 4.17 4.93 -3.57
C ILE A 70 4.73 4.65 -2.18
N CYS A 71 4.63 3.39 -1.77
CA CYS A 71 5.12 2.95 -0.48
C CYS A 71 6.57 2.51 -0.50
N ASP A 72 7.28 2.80 0.59
CA ASP A 72 8.67 2.38 0.76
C ASP A 72 8.71 0.91 1.17
N ILE A 73 8.60 0.03 0.16
CA ILE A 73 8.57 -1.41 0.36
C ILE A 73 9.67 -1.99 -0.51
N PRO A 74 10.62 -2.76 0.03
CA PRO A 74 11.61 -3.45 -0.80
C PRO A 74 10.95 -4.52 -1.69
N ARG A 75 11.62 -4.89 -2.78
CA ARG A 75 11.22 -6.05 -3.58
C ARG A 75 11.72 -7.34 -2.92
N CYS A 76 10.91 -8.38 -2.85
CA CYS A 76 11.37 -9.68 -2.36
C CYS A 76 12.36 -10.27 -3.37
N GLY A 77 13.58 -10.61 -2.92
CA GLY A 77 14.58 -11.28 -3.75
C GLY A 77 15.62 -10.38 -4.41
N GLU A 78 15.91 -9.20 -3.85
CA GLU A 78 17.10 -8.42 -4.17
C GLU A 78 18.25 -8.70 -3.21
#